data_AF-A0A3D0X9F3-F1
#
_entry.id   AF-A0A3D0X9F3-F1
#
_cell.length_a   1.000
_cell.length_b   1.000
_cell.length_c   1.000
_cell.angle_alpha   90.00
_cell.angle_beta   90.00
_cell.angle_gamma   90.00
#
_symmetry.space_group_name_H-M   'P 1'
#
loop_
_entity.id
_entity.type
_entity.pdbx_description
1 polymer ?
#
loop_
_entity_poly.entity_id
_entity_poly.type
_entity_poly.pdbx_seq_one_letter_code
_entity_poly.pdbx_strand_id
1 'polypeptide(L)'
;SSAKYIPIYPLPISYETNIPYVEVSDKGLNSFLPETPAMRMHVAEAVVEIKKDKEKINIELPSIQDIQADVTAAFKDDDYENLYAMHGTIPENVKRMFEYTYLANKLGIMQGDADGYFHPYDSVTRAELVTLLDRVISTTD
;
A
#
# COMPACT_ATOMS: atom_id res chain seq x y z
N SER A 1 7.01 -18.41 0.92
CA SER A 1 6.03 -17.96 1.93
C SER A 1 4.64 -18.07 1.33
N SER A 2 3.63 -18.44 2.14
CA SER A 2 2.22 -18.54 1.76
C SER A 2 1.55 -17.19 1.50
N ALA A 3 2.21 -16.09 1.81
CA ALA A 3 1.71 -14.72 1.66
C ALA A 3 2.75 -13.82 0.97
N LYS A 4 3.16 -14.19 -0.25
CA LYS A 4 4.24 -13.50 -1.00
C LYS A 4 4.05 -11.97 -1.11
N TYR A 5 2.81 -11.50 -1.23
CA TYR A 5 2.49 -10.10 -1.53
C TYR A 5 1.79 -9.37 -0.39
N ILE A 6 1.53 -10.04 0.74
CA ILE A 6 0.79 -9.41 1.83
C ILE A 6 1.80 -8.67 2.72
N PRO A 7 1.61 -7.36 2.95
CA PRO A 7 2.47 -6.60 3.85
C PRO A 7 2.44 -7.16 5.28
N ILE A 8 3.60 -7.25 5.93
CA ILE A 8 3.74 -7.78 7.30
C ILE A 8 4.26 -6.73 8.29
N TYR A 9 3.90 -5.48 8.07
CA TYR A 9 4.32 -4.36 8.91
C TYR A 9 3.11 -3.49 9.29
N PRO A 10 3.16 -2.84 10.47
CA PRO A 10 2.12 -1.93 10.90
C PRO A 10 2.20 -0.60 10.15
N LEU A 11 1.04 0.03 9.94
CA LEU A 11 1.00 1.40 9.44
C LEU A 11 1.47 2.40 10.54
N PRO A 12 1.75 3.67 10.17
CA PRO A 12 2.37 4.65 11.07
C PRO A 12 1.58 4.93 12.36
N ILE A 13 2.22 5.60 13.33
CA ILE A 13 1.95 5.70 14.79
C ILE A 13 0.46 5.64 15.25
N SER A 14 -0.48 6.15 14.47
CA SER A 14 -1.93 6.08 14.77
C SER A 14 -2.58 4.72 14.42
N TYR A 15 -1.90 3.85 13.69
CA TYR A 15 -2.40 2.60 13.10
C TYR A 15 -1.47 1.40 13.40
N GLU A 16 -0.68 1.47 14.47
CA GLU A 16 0.33 0.47 14.83
C GLU A 16 -0.24 -0.94 15.03
N THR A 17 -1.55 -1.07 15.29
CA THR A 17 -2.24 -2.34 15.47
C THR A 17 -2.82 -2.92 14.17
N ASN A 18 -2.80 -2.19 13.05
CA ASN A 18 -3.27 -2.73 11.77
C ASN A 18 -2.15 -3.47 11.05
N ILE A 19 -2.00 -4.74 11.42
CA ILE A 19 -1.15 -5.70 10.73
C ILE A 19 -2.10 -6.71 10.05
N PRO A 20 -2.19 -6.73 8.71
CA PRO A 20 -3.17 -7.57 8.01
C PRO A 20 -2.81 -9.06 8.04
N TYR A 21 -1.56 -9.39 8.40
CA TYR A 21 -1.07 -10.76 8.42
C TYR A 21 0.05 -10.94 9.45
N VAL A 22 -0.04 -12.02 10.23
CA VAL A 22 1.00 -12.39 11.20
C VAL A 22 1.55 -13.77 10.82
N GLU A 23 2.85 -13.84 10.56
CA GLU A 23 3.56 -15.12 10.46
C GLU A 23 3.73 -15.69 11.87
N VAL A 24 2.98 -16.73 12.22
CA VAL A 24 3.16 -17.43 13.48
C VAL A 24 4.23 -18.51 13.30
N SER A 25 5.45 -18.22 13.74
CA SER A 25 6.48 -19.23 13.97
C SER A 25 6.14 -20.03 15.24
N ASP A 26 6.24 -21.36 15.13
CA ASP A 26 6.21 -22.43 16.16
C ASP A 26 5.01 -23.37 16.17
N LYS A 27 3.89 -23.08 15.50
CA LYS A 27 2.74 -24.03 15.42
C LYS A 27 2.13 -24.24 14.03
N GLY A 28 2.78 -23.77 12.97
CA GLY A 28 2.50 -24.24 11.61
C GLY A 28 1.19 -23.74 10.97
N LEU A 29 0.59 -22.65 11.45
CA LEU A 29 -0.48 -21.96 10.72
C LEU A 29 -0.16 -20.48 10.56
N ASN A 30 0.03 -20.08 9.31
CA ASN A 30 -0.12 -18.71 8.87
C ASN A 30 -1.53 -18.23 9.25
N SER A 31 -1.62 -17.22 10.11
CA SER A 31 -2.91 -16.76 10.62
C SER A 31 -3.37 -15.57 9.77
N PHE A 32 -4.24 -15.86 8.80
CA PHE A 32 -5.07 -14.83 8.18
C PHE A 32 -5.97 -14.23 9.28
N LEU A 33 -6.02 -12.90 9.40
CA LEU A 33 -6.84 -12.21 10.39
C LEU A 33 -8.12 -11.68 9.69
N PRO A 34 -9.18 -12.50 9.53
CA PRO A 34 -10.36 -12.13 8.74
C PRO A 34 -11.15 -10.94 9.31
N GLU A 35 -10.99 -10.66 10.60
CA GLU A 35 -11.65 -9.54 11.29
C GLU A 35 -10.85 -8.23 11.18
N THR A 36 -9.60 -8.28 10.72
CA THR A 36 -8.79 -7.08 10.50
C THR A 36 -9.20 -6.47 9.16
N PRO A 37 -9.73 -5.23 9.12
CA PRO A 37 -10.05 -4.57 7.88
C PRO A 37 -8.80 -4.39 7.01
N ALA A 38 -8.91 -4.75 5.73
CA ALA A 38 -7.85 -4.51 4.76
C ALA A 38 -7.78 -3.00 4.48
N MET A 39 -6.72 -2.35 4.96
CA MET A 39 -6.49 -0.95 4.67
C MET A 39 -6.03 -0.76 3.24
N ARG A 40 -6.47 0.35 2.63
CA ARG A 40 -6.22 0.69 1.24
C ARG A 40 -4.74 0.69 0.90
N MET A 41 -3.90 1.13 1.82
CA MET A 41 -2.45 1.09 1.65
C MET A 41 -1.90 -0.35 1.55
N HIS A 42 -2.35 -1.28 2.40
CA HIS A 42 -1.88 -2.67 2.32
C HIS A 42 -2.35 -3.35 1.04
N VAL A 43 -3.57 -3.04 0.61
CA VAL A 43 -4.11 -3.54 -0.66
C VAL A 43 -3.31 -2.98 -1.84
N ALA A 44 -3.03 -1.68 -1.85
CA ALA A 44 -2.23 -1.01 -2.88
C ALA A 44 -0.83 -1.62 -3.03
N GLU A 45 -0.14 -1.86 -1.91
CA GLU A 45 1.16 -2.56 -1.94
C GLU A 45 1.03 -3.95 -2.58
N ALA A 46 0.08 -4.75 -2.12
CA ALA A 46 -0.10 -6.11 -2.61
C ALA A 46 -0.37 -6.16 -4.12
N VAL A 47 -1.29 -5.31 -4.62
CA VAL A 47 -1.65 -5.30 -6.04
C VAL A 47 -0.53 -4.75 -6.93
N VAL A 48 0.26 -3.81 -6.44
CA VAL A 48 1.46 -3.31 -7.14
C VAL A 48 2.49 -4.42 -7.30
N GLU A 49 2.81 -5.15 -6.23
CA GLU A 49 3.79 -6.25 -6.30
C GLU A 49 3.30 -7.42 -7.16
N ILE A 50 2.00 -7.73 -7.13
CA ILE A 50 1.40 -8.73 -8.03
C ILE A 50 1.58 -8.30 -9.50
N LYS A 51 1.26 -7.05 -9.84
CA LYS A 51 1.40 -6.55 -11.22
C LYS A 51 2.88 -6.57 -11.64
N LYS A 52 3.78 -6.10 -10.78
CA LYS A 52 5.23 -6.10 -11.07
C LYS A 52 5.76 -7.49 -11.37
N ASP A 53 5.39 -8.50 -10.57
CA ASP A 53 5.84 -9.87 -10.83
C ASP A 53 5.18 -10.50 -12.05
N LYS A 54 3.87 -10.27 -12.27
CA LYS A 54 3.14 -10.78 -13.43
C LYS A 54 3.73 -10.23 -14.74
N GLU A 55 3.96 -8.93 -14.80
CA GLU A 55 4.39 -8.22 -16.01
C GLU A 55 5.91 -8.03 -16.10
N LYS A 56 6.66 -8.57 -15.13
CA LYS A 56 8.13 -8.43 -15.04
C LYS A 56 8.58 -6.97 -15.09
N ILE A 57 7.79 -6.09 -14.48
CA ILE A 57 8.08 -4.66 -14.39
C ILE A 57 9.21 -4.45 -13.38
N ASN A 58 10.28 -3.81 -13.85
CA ASN A 58 11.34 -3.29 -13.00
C ASN A 58 11.28 -1.76 -13.02
N ILE A 59 11.00 -1.14 -11.88
CA ILE A 59 10.94 0.31 -11.71
C ILE A 59 12.03 0.72 -10.74
N GLU A 60 12.92 1.59 -11.18
CA GLU A 60 13.79 2.34 -10.29
C GLU A 60 12.96 3.43 -9.61
N LEU A 61 12.94 3.42 -8.28
CA LEU A 61 12.22 4.41 -7.50
C LEU A 61 13.00 5.73 -7.45
N PRO A 62 12.35 6.89 -7.63
CA PRO A 62 12.95 8.19 -7.37
C PRO A 62 13.36 8.35 -5.89
N SER A 63 13.97 9.49 -5.56
CA SER A 63 14.23 9.82 -4.16
C SER A 63 12.92 9.90 -3.38
N ILE A 64 12.97 9.62 -2.07
CA ILE A 64 11.76 9.70 -1.24
C ILE A 64 11.16 11.10 -1.24
N GLN A 65 11.98 12.15 -1.36
CA GLN A 65 11.53 13.54 -1.47
C GLN A 65 10.75 13.80 -2.76
N ASP A 66 11.21 13.26 -3.90
CA ASP A 66 10.51 13.39 -5.18
C ASP A 66 9.18 12.62 -5.15
N ILE A 67 9.19 11.40 -4.58
CA ILE A 67 7.97 10.60 -4.39
C ILE A 67 6.96 11.36 -3.52
N GLN A 68 7.40 11.96 -2.42
CA GLN A 68 6.54 12.76 -1.55
C GLN A 68 5.95 13.97 -2.30
N ALA A 69 6.77 14.68 -3.07
CA ALA A 69 6.31 15.80 -3.88
C ALA A 69 5.26 15.36 -4.92
N ASP A 70 5.51 14.24 -5.61
CA ASP A 70 4.56 13.69 -6.61
C ASP A 70 3.25 13.25 -5.96
N VAL A 71 3.30 12.58 -4.81
CA VAL A 71 2.11 12.13 -4.08
C VAL A 71 1.30 13.33 -3.58
N THR A 72 1.94 14.34 -2.99
CA THR A 72 1.27 15.54 -2.46
C THR A 72 0.74 16.45 -3.57
N ALA A 73 1.35 16.40 -4.76
CA ALA A 73 0.81 17.08 -5.94
C ALA A 73 -0.41 16.35 -6.54
N ALA A 74 -0.44 15.02 -6.43
CA ALA A 74 -1.51 14.19 -6.98
C ALA A 74 -2.73 14.08 -6.05
N PHE A 75 -2.52 14.09 -4.73
CA PHE A 75 -3.54 13.80 -3.74
C PHE A 75 -3.54 14.81 -2.59
N LYS A 76 -4.74 15.07 -2.04
CA LYS A 76 -4.99 16.07 -0.99
C LYS A 76 -4.92 15.51 0.43
N ASP A 77 -4.43 14.30 0.62
CA ASP A 77 -4.34 13.69 1.94
C ASP A 77 -3.33 14.44 2.82
N ASP A 78 -3.81 15.04 3.90
CA ASP A 78 -3.00 15.85 4.82
C ASP A 78 -2.23 14.99 5.85
N ASP A 79 -2.61 13.71 6.01
CA ASP A 79 -2.11 12.84 7.07
C ASP A 79 -0.69 12.30 6.84
N TYR A 80 -0.14 12.54 5.64
CA TYR A 80 1.22 12.13 5.26
C TYR A 80 2.32 12.91 6.02
N GLU A 81 2.02 14.15 6.46
CA GLU A 81 2.98 15.13 6.98
C GLU A 81 3.37 14.92 8.46
N ASN A 82 2.52 14.26 9.26
CA ASN A 82 2.72 14.13 10.72
C ASN A 82 3.67 12.98 11.15
N LEU A 83 4.43 12.41 10.21
CA LEU A 83 5.10 11.12 10.38
C LEU A 83 6.63 11.19 10.46
N TYR A 84 7.19 12.39 10.60
CA TYR A 84 8.61 12.57 10.85
C TYR A 84 8.95 12.12 12.27
N ALA A 85 9.89 11.17 12.40
CA ALA A 85 10.50 10.91 13.69
C ALA A 85 11.25 12.17 14.17
N MET A 86 11.26 12.37 15.49
CA MET A 86 11.86 13.51 16.20
C MET A 86 13.38 13.71 15.96
N HIS A 87 13.99 12.93 15.06
CA HIS A 87 15.43 12.91 14.75
C HIS A 87 15.76 12.95 13.24
N GLY A 88 14.82 13.32 12.37
CA GLY A 88 15.10 13.62 10.95
C GLY A 88 15.22 12.39 10.04
N THR A 89 14.84 11.20 10.51
CA THR A 89 14.69 10.00 9.67
C THR A 89 13.21 9.70 9.42
N ILE A 90 12.88 9.32 8.18
CA ILE A 90 11.55 8.86 7.82
C ILE A 90 11.44 7.38 8.23
N PRO A 91 10.47 6.99 9.06
CA PRO A 91 10.26 5.58 9.39
C PRO A 91 9.98 4.73 8.14
N GLU A 92 10.46 3.49 8.11
CA GLU A 92 10.36 2.64 6.91
C GLU A 92 8.90 2.39 6.48
N ASN A 93 7.97 2.19 7.41
CA ASN A 93 6.55 2.02 7.09
C ASN A 93 5.93 3.28 6.47
N VAL A 94 6.41 4.48 6.85
CA VAL A 94 6.02 5.75 6.24
C VAL A 94 6.57 5.86 4.83
N LYS A 95 7.85 5.52 4.64
CA LYS A 95 8.47 5.48 3.32
C LYS A 95 7.71 4.56 2.36
N ARG A 96 7.39 3.33 2.79
CA ARG A 96 6.58 2.39 2.00
C ARG A 96 5.22 2.96 1.62
N MET A 97 4.58 3.67 2.55
CA MET A 97 3.28 4.30 2.29
C MET A 97 3.33 5.27 1.11
N PHE A 98 4.35 6.14 1.06
CA PHE A 98 4.57 7.04 -0.08
C PHE A 98 4.91 6.27 -1.36
N GLU A 99 5.86 5.33 -1.30
CA GLU A 99 6.31 4.56 -2.46
C GLU A 99 5.16 3.81 -3.14
N TYR A 100 4.31 3.15 -2.37
CA TYR A 100 3.22 2.34 -2.93
C TYR A 100 1.99 3.18 -3.31
N THR A 101 1.76 4.33 -2.67
CA THR A 101 0.77 5.31 -3.18
C THR A 101 1.20 5.81 -4.56
N TYR A 102 2.47 6.21 -4.68
CA TYR A 102 3.07 6.64 -5.95
C TYR A 102 3.00 5.56 -7.02
N LEU A 103 3.44 4.33 -6.72
CA LEU A 103 3.45 3.23 -7.69
C LEU A 103 2.03 2.83 -8.12
N ALA A 104 1.09 2.76 -7.18
CA ALA A 104 -0.29 2.37 -7.50
C ALA A 104 -0.96 3.37 -8.45
N ASN A 105 -0.67 4.67 -8.26
CA ASN A 105 -1.10 5.74 -9.16
C ASN A 105 -0.36 5.68 -10.51
N LYS A 106 0.98 5.62 -10.50
CA LYS A 106 1.83 5.58 -11.71
C LYS A 106 1.54 4.39 -12.61
N LEU A 107 1.20 3.24 -12.04
CA LEU A 107 0.84 2.03 -12.77
C LEU A 107 -0.65 1.98 -13.16
N GLY A 108 -1.44 3.00 -12.81
CA GLY A 108 -2.87 3.07 -13.12
C GLY A 108 -3.73 2.01 -12.42
N ILE A 109 -3.23 1.42 -11.33
CA ILE A 109 -3.93 0.35 -10.61
C ILE A 109 -4.99 0.95 -9.69
N MET A 110 -4.60 1.97 -8.93
CA MET A 110 -5.45 2.69 -7.98
C MET A 110 -5.38 4.18 -8.24
N GLN A 111 -6.52 4.85 -8.05
CA GLN A 111 -6.67 6.29 -8.18
C GLN A 111 -7.32 6.83 -6.91
N GLY A 112 -7.22 8.13 -6.71
CA GLY A 112 -7.96 8.83 -5.67
C GLY A 112 -9.46 8.88 -5.96
N ASP A 113 -10.23 9.40 -5.01
CA ASP A 113 -11.65 9.67 -5.18
C ASP A 113 -11.90 10.93 -6.03
N ALA A 114 -13.18 11.27 -6.22
CA ALA A 114 -13.59 12.44 -6.99
C ALA A 114 -13.18 13.78 -6.34
N ASP A 115 -12.91 13.79 -5.04
CA ASP A 115 -12.50 14.96 -4.28
C ASP A 115 -10.97 15.14 -4.29
N GLY A 116 -10.24 14.15 -4.81
CA GLY A 116 -8.78 14.18 -4.99
C GLY A 116 -8.00 13.58 -3.82
N TYR A 117 -8.61 12.70 -3.02
CA TYR A 117 -7.98 12.01 -1.90
C TYR A 117 -7.69 10.56 -2.25
N PHE A 118 -6.52 10.06 -1.86
CA PHE A 118 -6.16 8.65 -2.01
C PHE A 118 -6.78 7.78 -0.92
N HIS A 119 -6.94 8.31 0.30
CA HIS A 119 -7.45 7.61 1.48
C HIS A 119 -6.63 6.37 1.88
N PRO A 120 -5.31 6.50 2.13
CA PRO A 120 -4.44 5.35 2.39
C PRO A 120 -4.87 4.53 3.62
N TYR A 121 -5.53 5.18 4.58
CA TYR A 121 -5.93 4.57 5.84
C TYR A 121 -7.34 3.98 5.83
N ASP A 122 -8.14 4.25 4.81
CA ASP A 122 -9.50 3.73 4.73
C ASP A 122 -9.53 2.23 4.48
N SER A 123 -10.61 1.59 4.90
CA SER A 123 -10.86 0.19 4.57
C SER A 123 -11.31 0.05 3.12
N VAL A 124 -10.79 -0.98 2.43
CA VAL A 124 -11.22 -1.30 1.07
C VAL A 124 -12.49 -2.14 1.10
N THR A 125 -13.47 -1.77 0.26
CA THR A 125 -14.68 -2.59 0.10
C THR A 125 -14.41 -3.82 -0.77
N ARG A 126 -15.25 -4.85 -0.65
CA ARG A 126 -15.16 -6.05 -1.53
C ARG A 126 -15.29 -5.69 -3.01
N ALA A 127 -16.15 -4.72 -3.35
CA ALA A 127 -16.37 -4.28 -4.72
C ALA A 127 -15.12 -3.56 -5.28
N GLU A 128 -14.51 -2.71 -4.47
CA GLU A 128 -13.25 -2.07 -4.81
C GLU A 128 -12.14 -3.10 -5.00
N LEU A 129 -11.95 -4.04 -4.06
CA LEU A 129 -10.95 -5.10 -4.18
C LEU A 129 -11.11 -5.91 -5.48
N VAL A 130 -12.34 -6.33 -5.82
CA VAL A 130 -12.59 -7.08 -7.07
C VAL A 130 -12.25 -6.23 -8.29
N THR A 131 -12.54 -4.93 -8.27
CA THR A 131 -12.17 -4.00 -9.36
C THR A 131 -10.65 -3.89 -9.53
N LEU A 132 -9.90 -3.84 -8.43
CA LEU A 132 -8.44 -3.79 -8.46
C LEU A 132 -7.84 -5.09 -9.00
N LEU A 133 -8.39 -6.24 -8.57
CA LEU A 133 -7.97 -7.54 -9.08
C LEU A 133 -8.25 -7.67 -10.58
N ASP A 134 -9.40 -7.18 -11.06
CA ASP A 134 -9.74 -7.17 -12.49
C ASP A 134 -8.71 -6.38 -13.31
N ARG A 135 -8.30 -5.18 -12.85
CA ARG A 135 -7.26 -4.36 -13.49
C ARG A 135 -5.89 -5.03 -13.54
N VAL A 136 -5.53 -5.78 -12.50
CA VAL A 136 -4.22 -6.45 -12.42
C VAL A 136 -4.21 -7.75 -13.22
N ILE A 137 -5.31 -8.49 -13.24
CA ILE A 137 -5.40 -9.82 -13.88
C ILE A 137 -5.73 -9.70 -15.37
N SER A 138 -6.51 -8.71 -15.78
CA SER A 138 -6.77 -8.44 -17.20
C SER A 138 -5.45 -8.21 -17.93
N THR A 139 -5.25 -8.91 -19.04
CA THR A 139 -4.17 -8.61 -19.99
C THR A 139 -4.65 -7.45 -20.85
N THR A 140 -3.86 -6.38 -20.94
CA THR A 140 -4.01 -5.48 -22.07
C THR A 140 -3.53 -6.26 -23.28
N ASP A 141 -4.47 -6.73 -24.10
CA ASP A 141 -4.17 -7.33 -25.40
C ASP A 141 -3.50 -6.31 -26.34
#